data_AF-A0AAV4M4C5-F1
#
_entry.id   AF-A0AAV4M4C5-F1
#
_cell.length_a   1.000
_cell.length_b   1.000
_cell.length_c   1.000
_cell.angle_alpha   90.00
_cell.angle_beta   90.00
_cell.angle_gamma   90.00
#
_symmetry.space_group_name_H-M   'P 1'
#
loop_
_entity.id
_entity.type
_entity.pdbx_description
1 polymer ?
#
loop_
_entity_poly.entity_id
_entity_poly.type
_entity_poly.pdbx_seq_one_letter_code
_entity_poly.pdbx_strand_id
1 'polypeptide(L)'
;SCDSKDIDPSEGIILSDDGKTGYLHGEHLTVRCGEGLTPSNSKARCSRGEWVIREKLCVESSCNVVKIDRGAFTQQVQKSEWTMFSGTKRWIEYEKVTLGSTKSPGSSLYVSCNEGYTFQGKGSNDVEVKCRSGKFCPNPVCLITGVPYEDEEDSKRDVSSFVNQGSDKRNPPENKAVDRATSVVHEENSNRQPDVDDAVPPPACTCTYRGLDDDVIAYYGTDILEYGQKVKKNEKVKFQCRDFGYYRLNGKKEITCEDCRPWHSAEYPDCVVPTTG
;
A
#
# COMPACT_ATOMS: atom_id res chain seq x y z
N SER A 1 25.89 35.54 8.08
CA SER A 1 25.40 34.24 7.58
C SER A 1 24.03 34.01 8.18
N CYS A 2 23.20 33.17 7.57
CA CYS A 2 21.95 32.72 8.18
C CYS A 2 22.17 31.37 8.88
N ASP A 3 21.58 31.15 10.06
CA ASP A 3 21.60 29.85 10.75
C ASP A 3 20.33 29.06 10.42
N SER A 4 20.45 27.78 10.04
CA SER A 4 19.27 26.95 9.76
C SER A 4 18.35 26.77 10.97
N LYS A 5 18.86 26.93 12.20
CA LYS A 5 18.07 26.89 13.43
C LYS A 5 17.14 28.08 13.60
N ASP A 6 17.38 29.18 12.88
CA ASP A 6 16.54 30.38 12.94
C ASP A 6 15.25 30.26 12.12
N ILE A 7 15.09 29.17 11.35
CA ILE A 7 13.83 28.88 10.66
C ILE A 7 12.84 28.24 11.62
N ASP A 8 11.65 28.83 11.69
CA ASP A 8 10.59 28.39 12.57
C ASP A 8 10.15 26.95 12.21
N PRO A 9 10.32 25.97 13.14
CA PRO A 9 9.88 24.60 12.92
C PRO A 9 8.35 24.45 12.88
N SER A 10 7.58 25.50 13.22
CA SER A 10 6.12 25.47 13.26
C SER A 10 5.45 25.17 11.91
N GLU A 11 6.17 25.28 10.79
CA GLU A 11 5.69 24.89 9.45
C GLU A 11 5.86 23.39 9.12
N GLY A 12 6.20 22.55 10.11
CA GLY A 12 6.41 21.12 9.91
C GLY A 12 7.72 20.81 9.17
N ILE A 13 8.70 21.68 9.31
CA ILE A 13 10.03 21.55 8.74
C ILE A 13 10.88 20.66 9.65
N ILE A 14 11.49 19.63 9.06
CA ILE A 14 12.57 18.84 9.65
C ILE A 14 13.86 19.35 9.03
N LEU A 15 14.75 19.91 9.86
CA LEU A 15 16.06 20.33 9.39
C LEU A 15 16.83 19.11 8.87
N SER A 16 17.43 19.25 7.69
CA SER A 16 18.26 18.18 7.13
C SER A 16 19.48 17.97 8.03
N ASP A 17 19.79 16.71 8.33
CA ASP A 17 20.90 16.33 9.22
C ASP A 17 22.27 16.37 8.50
N ASP A 18 22.42 17.27 7.51
CA ASP A 18 23.65 17.43 6.74
C ASP A 18 24.76 18.14 7.54
N GLY A 19 24.50 18.48 8.80
CA GLY A 19 25.43 19.16 9.70
C GLY A 19 25.74 20.60 9.29
N LYS A 20 25.12 21.11 8.22
CA LYS A 20 25.34 22.48 7.74
C LYS A 20 24.42 23.44 8.49
N THR A 21 24.97 24.16 9.44
CA THR A 21 24.23 25.18 10.20
C THR A 21 24.34 26.57 9.58
N GLY A 22 25.42 26.88 8.86
CA GLY A 22 25.68 28.22 8.33
C GLY A 22 25.48 28.36 6.81
N TYR A 23 24.72 29.37 6.40
CA TYR A 23 24.47 29.70 4.99
C TYR A 23 24.93 31.12 4.63
N LEU A 24 25.53 31.27 3.45
CA LEU A 24 26.01 32.53 2.91
C LEU A 24 24.89 33.31 2.21
N HIS A 25 25.12 34.62 2.03
CA HIS A 25 24.19 35.46 1.28
C HIS A 25 23.94 34.90 -0.13
N GLY A 26 22.68 34.72 -0.49
CA GLY A 26 22.26 34.19 -1.78
C GLY A 26 22.03 32.67 -1.78
N GLU A 27 22.49 31.93 -0.77
CA GLU A 27 22.27 30.49 -0.67
C GLU A 27 20.80 30.16 -0.32
N HIS A 28 20.40 28.94 -0.65
CA HIS A 28 19.08 28.39 -0.35
C HIS A 28 19.17 27.27 0.67
N LEU A 29 18.19 27.21 1.58
CA LEU A 29 18.02 26.07 2.47
C LEU A 29 17.29 24.92 1.76
N THR A 30 17.77 23.70 1.95
CA THR A 30 17.06 22.48 1.58
C THR A 30 16.31 21.96 2.80
N VAL A 31 14.98 22.02 2.75
CA VAL A 31 14.12 21.54 3.83
C VAL A 31 13.70 20.10 3.60
N ARG A 32 13.55 19.34 4.70
CA ARG A 32 12.72 18.13 4.73
C ARG A 32 11.44 18.49 5.45
N CYS A 33 10.34 17.86 5.08
CA CYS A 33 9.05 18.09 5.72
C CYS A 33 8.67 16.88 6.58
N GLY A 34 7.88 17.12 7.61
CA GLY A 34 7.32 16.08 8.48
C GLY A 34 6.36 15.14 7.75
N GLU A 35 5.88 14.13 8.47
CA GLU A 35 4.96 13.13 7.90
C GLU A 35 3.71 13.82 7.33
N GLY A 36 3.37 13.44 6.09
CA GLY A 36 2.21 13.97 5.38
C GLY A 36 2.36 15.38 4.82
N LEU A 37 3.56 15.94 4.89
CA LEU A 37 3.94 17.19 4.22
C LEU A 37 5.00 16.91 3.16
N THR A 38 4.97 17.69 2.08
CA THR A 38 5.96 17.66 0.99
C THR A 38 6.58 19.04 0.82
N PRO A 39 7.88 19.13 0.44
CA PRO A 39 8.50 20.41 0.12
C PRO A 39 7.72 21.12 -0.98
N SER A 40 7.45 22.40 -0.78
CA SER A 40 6.85 23.25 -1.81
C SER A 40 7.89 23.63 -2.87
N ASN A 41 7.44 24.32 -3.92
CA ASN A 41 8.36 24.92 -4.90
C ASN A 41 9.11 26.14 -4.33
N SER A 42 8.70 26.62 -3.16
CA SER A 42 9.21 27.82 -2.51
C SER A 42 10.50 27.48 -1.75
N LYS A 43 11.48 28.39 -1.77
CA LYS A 43 12.79 28.18 -1.13
C LYS A 43 13.09 29.31 -0.16
N ALA A 44 13.64 28.98 1.00
CA ALA A 44 14.18 29.99 1.90
C ALA A 44 15.53 30.45 1.36
N ARG A 45 15.67 31.76 1.12
CA ARG A 45 16.91 32.36 0.63
C ARG A 45 17.57 33.19 1.71
N CYS A 46 18.85 32.97 1.97
CA CYS A 46 19.60 33.77 2.93
C CYS A 46 19.91 35.15 2.33
N SER A 47 19.34 36.22 2.90
CA SER A 47 19.59 37.59 2.47
C SER A 47 20.12 38.43 3.62
N ARG A 48 21.36 38.91 3.52
CA ARG A 48 21.99 39.79 4.52
C ARG A 48 21.94 39.27 5.97
N GLY A 49 21.98 37.94 6.16
CA GLY A 49 21.94 37.31 7.47
C GLY A 49 20.55 36.90 7.95
N GLU A 50 19.51 37.15 7.17
CA GLU A 50 18.13 36.76 7.49
C GLU A 50 17.55 35.82 6.43
N TRP A 51 16.67 34.92 6.86
CA TRP A 51 15.92 34.05 5.95
C TRP A 51 14.76 34.81 5.31
N VAL A 52 14.77 34.91 3.99
CA VAL A 52 13.66 35.45 3.22
C VAL A 52 12.81 34.30 2.70
N ILE A 53 11.62 34.15 3.28
CA ILE A 53 10.62 33.13 2.94
C ILE A 53 9.40 33.88 2.40
N ARG A 54 8.94 33.52 1.20
CA ARG A 54 7.78 34.18 0.55
C ARG A 54 6.48 33.42 0.74
N GLU A 55 6.57 32.11 0.86
CA GLU A 55 5.47 31.16 0.91
C GLU A 55 5.90 30.00 1.79
N LYS A 56 4.94 29.19 2.23
CA LYS A 56 5.19 28.01 3.08
C LYS A 56 6.19 27.06 2.42
N LEU A 57 7.19 26.62 3.18
CA LEU A 57 8.23 25.71 2.68
C LEU A 57 7.75 24.26 2.61
N CYS A 58 6.79 23.91 3.46
CA CYS A 58 6.14 22.61 3.49
C CYS A 58 4.64 22.79 3.24
N VAL A 59 4.09 21.96 2.34
CA VAL A 59 2.68 21.94 1.99
C VAL A 59 2.13 20.53 2.18
N GLU A 60 0.82 20.41 2.39
CA GLU A 60 0.19 19.09 2.51
C GLU A 60 0.49 18.21 1.29
N SER A 61 0.84 16.95 1.56
CA SER A 61 1.13 15.99 0.52
C SER A 61 -0.13 15.60 -0.24
N SER A 62 0.01 15.46 -1.55
CA SER A 62 -1.02 14.84 -2.39
C SER A 62 -1.15 13.35 -2.06
N CYS A 63 -2.35 12.81 -2.23
CA CYS A 63 -2.63 11.39 -1.97
C CYS A 63 -2.51 10.60 -3.26
N ASN A 64 -1.82 9.46 -3.19
CA ASN A 64 -1.74 8.53 -4.31
C ASN A 64 -2.96 7.61 -4.31
N VAL A 65 -3.58 7.46 -5.47
CA VAL A 65 -4.66 6.48 -5.67
C VAL A 65 -4.04 5.10 -5.80
N VAL A 66 -4.08 4.36 -4.70
CA VAL A 66 -3.57 2.99 -4.61
C VAL A 66 -4.68 1.97 -4.86
N LYS A 67 -4.28 0.71 -5.11
CA LYS A 67 -5.24 -0.39 -5.21
C LYS A 67 -5.86 -0.63 -3.82
N ILE A 68 -7.17 -0.80 -3.78
CA ILE A 68 -7.91 -1.28 -2.59
C ILE A 68 -8.21 -2.75 -2.83
N ASP A 69 -7.88 -3.61 -1.87
CA ASP A 69 -8.26 -5.01 -2.00
C ASP A 69 -9.78 -5.15 -1.89
N ARG A 70 -10.38 -5.83 -2.88
CA ARG A 70 -11.84 -6.02 -2.98
C ARG A 70 -12.63 -4.71 -3.06
N GLY A 71 -12.05 -3.67 -3.66
CA GLY A 71 -12.75 -2.43 -3.93
C GLY A 71 -11.98 -1.51 -4.88
N ALA A 72 -12.50 -0.30 -5.07
CA ALA A 72 -11.87 0.72 -5.88
C ALA A 72 -12.24 2.12 -5.39
N PHE A 73 -11.36 3.08 -5.68
CA PHE A 73 -11.73 4.48 -5.62
C PHE A 73 -12.61 4.84 -6.81
N THR A 74 -13.70 5.54 -6.55
CA THR A 74 -14.62 6.08 -7.55
C THR A 74 -14.77 7.59 -7.39
N GLN A 75 -15.14 8.25 -8.48
CA GLN A 75 -15.46 9.67 -8.49
C GLN A 75 -16.88 9.85 -9.01
N GLN A 76 -17.67 10.67 -8.32
CA GLN A 76 -19.00 11.06 -8.77
C GLN A 76 -18.87 12.01 -9.97
N VAL A 77 -19.43 11.58 -11.10
CA VAL A 77 -19.53 12.36 -12.32
C VAL A 77 -21.01 12.62 -12.60
N GLN A 78 -21.40 13.89 -12.61
CA GLN A 78 -22.76 14.27 -13.00
C GLN A 78 -22.88 14.17 -14.53
N LYS A 79 -23.62 13.18 -15.01
CA LYS A 79 -23.94 13.03 -16.43
C LYS A 79 -25.30 13.62 -16.75
N SER A 80 -25.45 14.06 -17.99
CA SER A 80 -26.72 14.54 -18.51
C SER A 80 -26.89 14.13 -19.96
N GLU A 81 -28.09 13.67 -20.30
CA GLU A 81 -28.47 13.31 -21.66
C GLU A 81 -29.74 14.07 -22.03
N TRP A 82 -29.75 14.65 -23.22
CA TRP A 82 -30.92 15.33 -23.75
C TRP A 82 -31.74 14.34 -24.59
N THR A 83 -33.03 14.24 -24.29
CA THR A 83 -33.97 13.46 -25.08
C THR A 83 -35.07 14.36 -25.63
N MET A 84 -35.52 14.07 -26.85
CA MET A 84 -36.47 14.92 -27.58
C MET A 84 -37.85 15.01 -26.90
N PHE A 85 -38.22 14.04 -26.07
CA PHE A 85 -39.56 13.94 -25.45
C PHE A 85 -39.61 14.26 -23.95
N SER A 86 -38.52 14.05 -23.20
CA SER A 86 -38.50 14.26 -21.74
C SER A 86 -37.47 15.30 -21.29
N GLY A 87 -36.80 15.97 -22.23
CA GLY A 87 -35.81 17.01 -21.93
C GLY A 87 -34.50 16.42 -21.43
N THR A 88 -33.79 17.19 -20.59
CA THR A 88 -32.48 16.78 -20.04
C THR A 88 -32.66 15.87 -18.83
N LYS A 89 -32.31 14.59 -18.98
CA LYS A 89 -32.18 13.65 -17.87
C LYS A 89 -30.79 13.82 -17.26
N ARG A 90 -30.71 14.01 -15.93
CA ARG A 90 -29.45 14.10 -15.18
C ARG A 90 -29.34 12.92 -14.23
N TRP A 91 -28.15 12.34 -14.09
CA TRP A 91 -27.86 11.29 -13.12
C TRP A 91 -26.42 11.40 -12.64
N ILE A 92 -26.11 10.70 -11.55
CA ILE A 92 -24.75 10.58 -11.02
C ILE A 92 -24.23 9.20 -11.41
N GLU A 93 -23.03 9.17 -11.98
CA GLU A 93 -22.31 7.94 -12.28
C GLU A 93 -21.02 7.93 -11.46
N TYR A 94 -20.63 6.75 -10.98
CA TYR A 94 -19.41 6.55 -10.22
C TYR A 94 -18.36 5.94 -11.14
N GLU A 95 -17.42 6.76 -11.60
CA GLU A 95 -16.36 6.31 -12.49
C GLU A 95 -15.14 5.86 -11.67
N LYS A 96 -14.54 4.71 -12.01
CA LYS A 96 -13.34 4.21 -11.36
C LYS A 96 -12.17 5.16 -11.62
N VAL A 97 -11.45 5.53 -10.56
CA VAL A 97 -10.29 6.41 -10.66
C VAL A 97 -9.06 5.61 -11.09
N THR A 98 -8.26 6.17 -12.00
CA THR A 98 -7.03 5.54 -12.49
C THR A 98 -6.02 5.31 -11.36
N LEU A 99 -5.58 4.06 -11.21
CA LEU A 99 -4.53 3.69 -10.26
C LEU A 99 -3.21 4.43 -10.55
N GLY A 100 -2.52 4.86 -9.50
CA GLY A 100 -1.28 5.64 -9.59
C GLY A 100 -1.49 7.12 -9.89
N SER A 101 -2.72 7.59 -10.09
CA SER A 101 -3.00 9.03 -10.14
C SER A 101 -2.82 9.68 -8.77
N THR A 102 -2.51 10.97 -8.77
CA THR A 102 -2.41 11.79 -7.55
C THR A 102 -3.64 12.66 -7.37
N LYS A 103 -4.02 12.89 -6.12
CA LYS A 103 -5.13 13.76 -5.73
C LYS A 103 -4.63 14.85 -4.80
N SER A 104 -5.03 16.08 -5.07
CA SER A 104 -4.60 17.23 -4.28
C SER A 104 -5.12 17.13 -2.84
N PRO A 105 -4.42 17.73 -1.87
CA PRO A 105 -4.92 17.84 -0.50
C PRO A 105 -6.33 18.42 -0.46
N GLY A 106 -7.17 17.90 0.43
CA GLY A 106 -8.56 18.31 0.60
C GLY A 106 -9.54 17.75 -0.43
N SER A 107 -9.08 17.09 -1.50
CA SER A 107 -9.97 16.45 -2.46
C SER A 107 -10.67 15.21 -1.88
N SER A 108 -11.89 14.97 -2.35
CA SER A 108 -12.70 13.81 -1.96
C SER A 108 -12.77 12.78 -3.07
N LEU A 109 -12.74 11.51 -2.70
CA LEU A 109 -13.10 10.37 -3.53
C LEU A 109 -14.14 9.52 -2.79
N TYR A 110 -14.75 8.59 -3.51
CA TYR A 110 -15.61 7.57 -2.93
C TYR A 110 -14.92 6.21 -2.96
N VAL A 111 -15.27 5.33 -2.03
CA VAL A 111 -14.79 3.96 -2.01
C VAL A 111 -15.97 3.02 -2.26
N SER A 112 -15.88 2.28 -3.35
CA SER A 112 -16.86 1.27 -3.73
C SER A 112 -16.25 -0.12 -3.54
N CYS A 113 -16.84 -0.93 -2.66
CA CYS A 113 -16.39 -2.30 -2.40
C CYS A 113 -17.10 -3.30 -3.30
N ASN A 114 -16.44 -4.43 -3.58
CA ASN A 114 -17.00 -5.54 -4.33
C ASN A 114 -18.12 -6.23 -3.53
N GLU A 115 -18.97 -7.01 -4.21
CA GLU A 115 -20.07 -7.76 -3.57
C GLU A 115 -19.56 -8.67 -2.44
N GLY A 116 -20.27 -8.66 -1.30
CA GLY A 116 -19.89 -9.37 -0.08
C GLY A 116 -18.92 -8.60 0.84
N TYR A 117 -18.43 -7.44 0.40
CA TYR A 117 -17.55 -6.56 1.17
C TYR A 117 -18.22 -5.21 1.40
N THR A 118 -17.80 -4.53 2.47
CA THR A 118 -18.30 -3.21 2.88
C THR A 118 -17.16 -2.36 3.42
N PHE A 119 -17.33 -1.03 3.35
CA PHE A 119 -16.32 -0.09 3.81
C PHE A 119 -16.05 -0.28 5.31
N GLN A 120 -14.82 -0.66 5.65
CA GLN A 120 -14.43 -0.95 7.04
C GLN A 120 -15.36 -1.97 7.73
N GLY A 121 -15.97 -2.88 6.95
CA GLY A 121 -16.91 -3.89 7.44
C GLY A 121 -18.25 -3.35 7.92
N LYS A 122 -18.50 -2.05 7.77
CA LYS A 122 -19.74 -1.35 8.12
C LYS A 122 -20.57 -1.16 6.86
N GLY A 123 -21.83 -1.60 6.89
CA GLY A 123 -22.72 -1.87 5.75
C GLY A 123 -23.03 -0.76 4.73
N SER A 124 -22.21 0.27 4.58
CA SER A 124 -22.29 1.25 3.49
C SER A 124 -21.20 0.98 2.45
N ASN A 125 -21.62 0.92 1.19
CA ASN A 125 -20.74 1.14 0.04
C ASN A 125 -20.82 2.61 -0.37
N ASP A 126 -19.83 3.10 -1.10
CA ASP A 126 -19.72 4.50 -1.56
C ASP A 126 -19.51 5.50 -0.42
N VAL A 127 -18.52 5.21 0.43
CA VAL A 127 -18.11 6.12 1.51
C VAL A 127 -17.16 7.18 0.98
N GLU A 128 -17.42 8.45 1.30
CA GLU A 128 -16.53 9.56 0.97
C GLU A 128 -15.26 9.48 1.83
N VAL A 129 -14.10 9.52 1.19
CA VAL A 129 -12.77 9.64 1.81
C VAL A 129 -12.08 10.90 1.32
N LYS A 130 -11.41 11.60 2.22
CA LYS A 130 -10.73 12.87 1.93
C LYS A 130 -9.23 12.70 1.98
N CYS A 131 -8.55 13.29 1.00
CA CYS A 131 -7.10 13.37 1.00
C CYS A 131 -6.63 14.35 2.08
N ARG A 132 -5.91 13.85 3.09
CA ARG A 132 -5.31 14.63 4.17
C ARG A 132 -3.91 14.13 4.42
N SER A 133 -2.94 15.04 4.40
CA SER A 133 -1.57 14.73 4.77
C SER A 133 -1.00 13.52 3.99
N GLY A 134 -1.26 13.46 2.68
CA GLY A 134 -0.80 12.37 1.80
C GLY A 134 -1.52 11.03 1.92
N LYS A 135 -2.51 10.90 2.83
CA LYS A 135 -3.31 9.68 3.02
C LYS A 135 -4.81 9.97 2.82
N PHE A 136 -5.57 8.97 2.40
CA PHE A 136 -7.02 9.07 2.37
C PHE A 136 -7.60 8.73 3.75
N CYS A 137 -8.45 9.61 4.27
CA CYS A 137 -9.09 9.46 5.57
C CYS A 137 -10.63 9.49 5.42
N PRO A 138 -11.37 8.53 6.02
CA PRO A 138 -10.88 7.33 6.72
C PRO A 138 -10.08 6.37 5.81
N ASN A 139 -9.30 5.46 6.41
CA ASN A 139 -8.46 4.52 5.66
C ASN A 139 -9.34 3.63 4.76
N PRO A 140 -9.13 3.64 3.43
CA PRO A 140 -10.05 3.04 2.48
C PRO A 140 -9.84 1.53 2.35
N VAL A 141 -10.41 0.77 3.27
CA VAL A 141 -10.32 -0.69 3.33
C VAL A 141 -11.70 -1.32 3.15
N CYS A 142 -11.80 -2.33 2.30
CA CYS A 142 -13.00 -3.14 2.12
C CYS A 142 -12.85 -4.46 2.89
N LEU A 143 -13.74 -4.71 3.85
CA LEU A 143 -13.76 -5.93 4.66
C LEU A 143 -15.05 -6.70 4.45
N ILE A 144 -15.04 -7.99 4.78
CA ILE A 144 -16.26 -8.82 4.79
C ILE A 144 -17.29 -8.16 5.69
N THR A 145 -18.53 -8.05 5.21
CA THR A 145 -19.64 -7.44 5.95
C THR A 145 -19.76 -8.01 7.37
N GLY A 146 -19.75 -7.14 8.37
CA GLY A 146 -19.86 -7.52 9.78
C GLY A 146 -18.53 -7.78 10.50
N VAL A 147 -17.40 -7.77 9.81
CA VAL A 147 -16.07 -7.83 10.44
C VAL A 147 -15.69 -6.43 10.93
N PRO A 148 -15.38 -6.23 12.23
CA PRO A 148 -14.99 -4.92 12.73
C PRO A 148 -13.65 -4.49 12.15
N TYR A 149 -13.54 -3.21 11.79
CA TYR A 149 -12.27 -2.60 11.41
C TYR A 149 -11.48 -2.20 12.65
N GLU A 150 -10.27 -2.73 12.78
CA GLU A 150 -9.30 -2.34 13.80
C GLU A 150 -8.33 -1.32 13.18
N ASP A 151 -8.43 -0.06 13.59
CA ASP A 151 -7.48 0.98 13.18
C ASP A 151 -6.11 0.68 13.83
N GLU A 152 -5.09 0.38 13.00
CA GLU A 152 -3.73 0.12 13.50
C GLU A 152 -3.12 1.33 14.24
N GLU A 153 -3.62 2.55 14.01
CA GLU A 153 -3.11 3.76 14.66
C GLU A 153 -3.57 3.91 16.12
N ASP A 154 -4.74 3.36 16.49
CA ASP A 154 -5.20 3.42 17.89
C ASP A 154 -4.57 2.33 18.76
N SER A 155 -4.18 1.18 18.18
CA SER A 155 -3.54 0.09 18.94
C SER A 155 -2.14 0.44 19.46
N LYS A 156 -1.52 1.53 19.00
CA LYS A 156 -0.19 1.99 19.48
C LYS A 156 -0.25 3.02 20.61
N ARG A 157 -1.42 3.52 20.99
CA ARG A 157 -1.53 4.57 22.03
C ARG A 157 -1.72 4.05 23.46
N ASP A 158 -2.01 2.76 23.66
CA ASP A 158 -2.32 2.23 25.00
C ASP A 158 -1.18 1.49 25.74
N VAL A 159 0.06 1.52 25.22
CA VAL A 159 1.20 0.85 25.89
C VAL A 159 2.09 1.81 26.71
N SER A 160 1.81 3.13 26.70
CA SER A 160 2.66 4.13 27.40
C SER A 160 2.13 4.62 28.75
N SER A 161 1.01 4.11 29.28
CA SER A 161 0.41 4.59 30.54
C SER A 161 0.63 3.70 31.78
N PHE A 162 1.34 2.56 31.67
CA PHE A 162 1.66 1.70 32.82
C PHE A 162 3.07 1.90 33.40
N VAL A 163 3.44 3.13 33.78
CA VAL A 163 4.54 3.34 34.74
C VAL A 163 4.21 4.48 35.70
N ASN A 164 4.04 4.10 36.98
CA ASN A 164 4.19 4.86 38.23
C ASN A 164 2.95 4.94 39.13
N GLN A 165 2.72 3.86 39.88
CA GLN A 165 2.38 3.99 41.30
C GLN A 165 3.49 3.33 42.11
N GLY A 166 4.13 4.15 42.94
CA GLY A 166 5.30 3.76 43.70
C GLY A 166 5.01 3.02 45.00
N SER A 167 6.14 2.67 45.63
CA SER A 167 6.32 2.37 47.04
C SER A 167 5.92 0.97 47.49
N ASP A 168 6.92 0.07 47.58
CA ASP A 168 7.32 -0.33 48.93
C ASP A 168 8.75 -0.85 49.03
N LYS A 169 9.41 -0.44 50.12
CA LYS A 169 10.76 -0.83 50.52
C LYS A 169 10.76 -2.29 50.98
N ARG A 170 11.67 -3.12 50.46
CA ARG A 170 12.19 -4.28 51.20
C ARG A 170 13.64 -4.60 50.82
N ASN A 171 14.42 -4.82 51.88
CA ASN A 171 15.85 -5.06 51.96
C ASN A 171 16.36 -6.28 51.16
N PRO A 172 17.69 -6.34 50.90
CA PRO A 172 18.35 -7.41 50.16
C PRO A 172 18.68 -8.62 51.04
N PRO A 173 18.87 -9.81 50.44
CA PRO A 173 19.75 -10.83 51.00
C PRO A 173 21.04 -10.95 50.18
N GLU A 174 22.12 -10.79 50.93
CA GLU A 174 23.48 -11.19 50.69
C GLU A 174 23.65 -12.69 50.35
N ASN A 175 24.75 -12.96 49.63
CA ASN A 175 25.54 -14.19 49.62
C ASN A 175 24.99 -15.42 48.87
N LYS A 176 25.63 -15.75 47.74
CA LYS A 176 26.70 -16.79 47.71
C LYS A 176 27.36 -16.91 46.35
N ALA A 177 28.68 -16.71 46.37
CA ALA A 177 29.59 -17.20 45.35
C ALA A 177 29.60 -18.73 45.34
N VAL A 178 29.59 -19.32 44.14
CA VAL A 178 30.10 -20.67 43.90
C VAL A 178 30.88 -20.65 42.58
N ASP A 179 32.20 -20.75 42.73
CA ASP A 179 33.12 -21.19 41.70
C ASP A 179 32.76 -22.58 41.17
N ARG A 180 32.79 -22.76 39.85
CA ARG A 180 33.39 -23.96 39.25
C ARG A 180 33.70 -23.79 37.77
N ALA A 181 34.99 -23.69 37.49
CA ALA A 181 35.57 -23.99 36.19
C ALA A 181 35.42 -25.49 35.88
N THR A 182 35.13 -25.84 34.64
CA THR A 182 35.68 -27.04 33.98
C THR A 182 35.64 -26.85 32.47
N SER A 183 36.82 -26.68 31.89
CA SER A 183 37.08 -26.87 30.46
C SER A 183 37.00 -28.35 30.11
N VAL A 184 36.32 -28.71 29.02
CA VAL A 184 36.56 -29.98 28.32
C VAL A 184 36.72 -29.68 26.84
N VAL A 185 37.95 -29.82 26.40
CA VAL A 185 38.37 -29.93 25.01
C VAL A 185 37.96 -31.33 24.54
N HIS A 186 37.21 -31.41 23.44
CA HIS A 186 37.15 -32.62 22.62
C HIS A 186 37.42 -32.22 21.17
N GLU A 187 38.69 -32.33 20.80
CA GLU A 187 39.09 -32.72 19.45
C GLU A 187 38.67 -34.19 19.27
N GLU A 188 37.76 -34.46 18.34
CA GLU A 188 37.72 -35.75 17.67
C GLU A 188 37.76 -35.54 16.15
N ASN A 189 38.95 -35.80 15.65
CA ASN A 189 39.30 -35.98 14.27
C ASN A 189 38.67 -37.31 13.78
N SER A 190 37.56 -37.25 13.04
CA SER A 190 37.01 -38.42 12.34
C SER A 190 36.82 -38.13 10.86
N ASN A 191 37.90 -38.39 10.16
CA ASN A 191 38.00 -38.58 8.72
C ASN A 191 37.09 -39.74 8.28
N ARG A 192 35.99 -39.48 7.57
CA ARG A 192 35.28 -40.46 6.72
C ARG A 192 34.39 -39.83 5.65
N GLN A 193 34.88 -39.97 4.42
CA GLN A 193 34.22 -40.06 3.11
C GLN A 193 33.38 -38.88 2.57
N PRO A 194 33.64 -38.46 1.32
CA PRO A 194 32.77 -37.52 0.61
C PRO A 194 31.48 -38.26 0.24
N ASP A 195 30.40 -37.92 0.93
CA ASP A 195 29.05 -38.23 0.45
C ASP A 195 28.87 -37.60 -0.92
N VAL A 196 28.40 -38.43 -1.83
CA VAL A 196 28.05 -38.10 -3.21
C VAL A 196 27.14 -36.89 -3.20
N ASP A 197 27.58 -35.81 -3.86
CA ASP A 197 26.78 -34.61 -4.12
C ASP A 197 25.39 -35.01 -4.67
N ASP A 198 24.40 -35.07 -3.78
CA ASP A 198 22.98 -35.08 -4.12
C ASP A 198 22.72 -33.74 -4.81
N ALA A 199 22.90 -33.75 -6.12
CA ALA A 199 22.68 -32.60 -6.99
C ALA A 199 21.25 -32.12 -6.78
N VAL A 200 21.10 -31.07 -5.96
CA VAL A 200 19.83 -30.37 -5.74
C VAL A 200 19.30 -30.02 -7.13
N PRO A 201 18.17 -30.62 -7.56
CA PRO A 201 17.67 -30.40 -8.90
C PRO A 201 17.39 -28.89 -9.07
N PRO A 202 17.74 -28.31 -10.23
CA PRO A 202 17.52 -26.89 -10.48
C PRO A 202 16.05 -26.55 -10.22
N PRO A 203 15.76 -25.39 -9.60
CA PRO A 203 14.40 -25.04 -9.21
C PRO A 203 13.49 -25.07 -10.43
N ALA A 204 12.42 -25.87 -10.34
CA ALA A 204 11.44 -26.00 -11.41
C ALA A 204 10.84 -24.62 -11.71
N CYS A 205 10.83 -24.23 -12.99
CA CYS A 205 10.36 -22.91 -13.37
C CYS A 205 8.83 -22.78 -13.24
N THR A 206 8.38 -21.56 -12.93
CA THR A 206 6.96 -21.26 -12.68
C THR A 206 6.55 -19.91 -13.28
N CYS A 207 5.30 -19.79 -13.73
CA CYS A 207 4.67 -18.53 -14.13
C CYS A 207 3.81 -17.98 -12.99
N THR A 208 3.84 -16.67 -12.76
CA THR A 208 2.99 -16.01 -11.75
C THR A 208 1.68 -15.53 -12.36
N TYR A 209 0.55 -15.94 -11.80
CA TYR A 209 -0.77 -15.46 -12.19
C TYR A 209 -0.98 -14.01 -11.72
N ARG A 210 -1.40 -13.14 -12.64
CA ARG A 210 -1.62 -11.69 -12.40
C ARG A 210 -2.92 -11.20 -13.06
N GLY A 211 -3.99 -11.99 -12.96
CA GLY A 211 -5.32 -11.54 -13.42
C GLY A 211 -5.71 -10.22 -12.75
N LEU A 212 -6.22 -9.28 -13.54
CA LEU A 212 -6.63 -7.95 -13.08
C LEU A 212 -8.17 -7.80 -13.03
N ASP A 213 -8.88 -8.62 -13.79
CA ASP A 213 -10.34 -8.59 -13.89
C ASP A 213 -10.95 -9.51 -12.83
N ASP A 214 -11.79 -8.93 -11.95
CA ASP A 214 -12.51 -9.68 -10.91
C ASP A 214 -13.59 -10.60 -11.51
N ASP A 215 -14.05 -10.32 -12.74
CA ASP A 215 -15.09 -11.08 -13.42
C ASP A 215 -14.55 -12.33 -14.13
N VAL A 216 -13.22 -12.45 -14.24
CA VAL A 216 -12.54 -13.62 -14.82
C VAL A 216 -11.97 -14.51 -13.72
N ILE A 217 -12.51 -15.73 -13.61
CA ILE A 217 -11.98 -16.78 -12.74
C ILE A 217 -10.96 -17.63 -13.52
N ALA A 218 -9.78 -17.82 -12.95
CA ALA A 218 -8.74 -18.69 -13.49
C ALA A 218 -8.63 -19.98 -12.67
N TYR A 219 -8.43 -21.11 -13.34
CA TYR A 219 -8.29 -22.43 -12.74
C TYR A 219 -6.97 -23.08 -13.13
N TYR A 220 -6.28 -23.66 -12.16
CA TYR A 220 -5.14 -24.56 -12.35
C TYR A 220 -5.53 -25.96 -11.88
N GLY A 221 -5.76 -26.88 -12.82
CA GLY A 221 -6.38 -28.17 -12.51
C GLY A 221 -7.83 -27.98 -12.04
N THR A 222 -8.10 -28.28 -10.78
CA THR A 222 -9.39 -28.07 -10.11
C THR A 222 -9.41 -26.85 -9.20
N ASP A 223 -8.25 -26.25 -8.93
CA ASP A 223 -8.11 -25.19 -7.94
C ASP A 223 -8.27 -23.81 -8.61
N ILE A 224 -8.89 -22.88 -7.88
CA ILE A 224 -9.01 -21.49 -8.32
C ILE A 224 -7.68 -20.78 -8.04
N LEU A 225 -7.14 -20.10 -9.07
CA LEU A 225 -5.92 -19.33 -8.95
C LEU A 225 -6.19 -17.93 -8.39
N GLU A 226 -5.44 -17.58 -7.35
CA GLU A 226 -5.41 -16.23 -6.77
C GLU A 226 -4.21 -15.42 -7.28
N TYR A 227 -4.33 -14.09 -7.24
CA TYR A 227 -3.26 -13.18 -7.65
C TYR A 227 -1.94 -13.50 -6.93
N GLY A 228 -0.87 -13.68 -7.70
CA GLY A 228 0.46 -13.99 -7.17
C GLY A 228 0.77 -15.48 -7.04
N GLN A 229 -0.21 -16.37 -7.19
CA GLN A 229 0.04 -17.81 -7.19
C GLN A 229 0.86 -18.25 -8.41
N LYS A 230 1.61 -19.35 -8.24
CA LYS A 230 2.58 -19.86 -9.21
C LYS A 230 2.08 -21.12 -9.90
N VAL A 231 2.23 -21.18 -11.22
CA VAL A 231 1.85 -22.30 -12.08
C VAL A 231 3.11 -22.93 -12.66
N LYS A 232 3.22 -24.26 -12.63
CA LYS A 232 4.42 -24.97 -13.11
C LYS A 232 4.57 -24.87 -14.63
N LYS A 233 5.80 -24.98 -15.13
CA LYS A 233 6.07 -25.02 -16.56
C LYS A 233 5.25 -26.11 -17.26
N ASN A 234 4.74 -25.80 -18.45
CA ASN A 234 3.91 -26.63 -19.33
C ASN A 234 2.51 -26.96 -18.79
N GLU A 235 2.13 -26.41 -17.64
CA GLU A 235 0.77 -26.54 -17.13
C GLU A 235 -0.17 -25.51 -17.73
N LYS A 236 -1.46 -25.86 -17.77
CA LYS A 236 -2.52 -25.03 -18.34
C LYS A 236 -3.34 -24.34 -17.26
N VAL A 237 -3.65 -23.08 -17.52
CA VAL A 237 -4.64 -22.29 -16.78
C VAL A 237 -5.87 -22.11 -17.65
N LYS A 238 -7.05 -22.42 -17.10
CA LYS A 238 -8.34 -22.25 -17.78
C LYS A 238 -9.07 -21.04 -17.24
N PHE A 239 -9.76 -20.31 -18.10
CA PHE A 239 -10.50 -19.11 -17.74
C PHE A 239 -12.00 -19.29 -17.92
N GLN A 240 -12.77 -18.70 -17.01
CA GLN A 240 -14.21 -18.68 -17.05
C GLN A 240 -14.72 -17.35 -16.48
N CYS A 241 -15.83 -16.83 -17.03
CA CYS A 241 -16.51 -15.71 -16.39
C CYS A 241 -17.22 -16.16 -15.10
N ARG A 242 -17.15 -15.33 -14.06
CA ARG A 242 -17.78 -15.57 -12.76
C ARG A 242 -19.28 -15.85 -12.91
N ASP A 243 -19.99 -14.98 -13.61
CA ASP A 243 -21.43 -15.14 -13.83
C ASP A 243 -21.73 -15.85 -15.14
N PHE A 244 -21.81 -17.19 -15.06
CA PHE A 244 -22.12 -18.02 -16.20
C PHE A 244 -23.49 -17.68 -16.80
N GLY A 245 -23.52 -17.37 -18.09
CA GLY A 245 -24.75 -17.07 -18.85
C GLY A 245 -25.01 -15.57 -19.04
N TYR A 246 -24.51 -14.71 -18.16
CA TYR A 246 -24.61 -13.25 -18.30
C TYR A 246 -23.46 -12.67 -19.11
N TYR A 247 -22.25 -13.15 -18.88
CA TYR A 247 -21.05 -12.72 -19.60
C TYR A 247 -20.51 -13.84 -20.50
N ARG A 248 -19.82 -13.44 -21.57
CA ARG A 248 -19.06 -14.33 -22.42
C ARG A 248 -17.59 -13.96 -22.34
N LEU A 249 -16.76 -14.98 -22.28
CA LEU A 249 -15.31 -14.82 -22.32
C LEU A 249 -14.88 -14.33 -23.70
N ASN A 250 -14.24 -13.17 -23.77
CA ASN A 250 -13.62 -12.60 -24.96
C ASN A 250 -12.11 -12.80 -24.88
N GLY A 251 -11.53 -13.58 -25.80
CA GLY A 251 -10.10 -13.92 -25.81
C GLY A 251 -9.84 -15.41 -25.61
N LYS A 252 -8.65 -15.74 -25.08
CA LYS A 252 -8.21 -17.14 -24.90
C LYS A 252 -8.92 -17.78 -23.71
N LYS A 253 -9.50 -18.98 -23.92
CA LYS A 253 -10.11 -19.78 -22.85
C LYS A 253 -9.10 -20.53 -21.98
N GLU A 254 -7.90 -20.73 -22.50
CA GLU A 254 -6.80 -21.36 -21.77
C GLU A 254 -5.45 -20.76 -22.19
N ILE A 255 -4.49 -20.79 -21.26
CA ILE A 255 -3.11 -20.38 -21.50
C ILE A 255 -2.15 -21.38 -20.85
N THR A 256 -1.00 -21.62 -21.46
CA THR A 256 0.04 -22.53 -20.97
C THR A 256 1.22 -21.73 -20.40
N CYS A 257 1.86 -22.21 -19.32
CA CYS A 257 3.10 -21.64 -18.81
C CYS A 257 4.32 -22.14 -19.59
N GLU A 258 4.71 -21.46 -20.68
CA GLU A 258 5.77 -21.93 -21.57
C GLU A 258 7.16 -21.39 -21.21
N ASP A 259 7.28 -20.08 -20.96
CA ASP A 259 8.58 -19.38 -20.88
C ASP A 259 9.00 -18.97 -19.47
N CYS A 260 8.36 -19.50 -18.43
CA CYS A 260 8.67 -19.13 -17.04
C CYS A 260 8.48 -17.63 -16.73
N ARG A 261 7.86 -16.89 -17.64
CA ARG A 261 7.60 -15.46 -17.52
C ARG A 261 6.18 -15.24 -17.01
N PRO A 262 5.93 -14.18 -16.23
CA PRO A 262 4.57 -13.73 -15.98
C PRO A 262 3.87 -13.46 -17.31
N TRP A 263 2.63 -13.94 -17.47
CA TRP A 263 1.84 -13.63 -18.66
C TRP A 263 1.59 -12.12 -18.77
N HIS A 264 1.64 -11.58 -19.98
CA HIS A 264 1.28 -10.17 -20.19
C HIS A 264 -0.22 -9.95 -19.99
N SER A 265 -0.58 -8.73 -19.59
CA SER A 265 -1.98 -8.32 -19.44
C SER A 265 -2.82 -8.59 -20.69
N ALA A 266 -2.25 -8.41 -21.89
CA ALA A 266 -2.92 -8.67 -23.16
C ALA A 266 -3.17 -10.15 -23.47
N GLU A 267 -2.58 -11.07 -22.70
CA GLU A 267 -2.79 -12.52 -22.87
C GLU A 267 -3.98 -13.02 -22.05
N TYR A 268 -4.47 -12.23 -21.08
CA TYR A 268 -5.65 -12.56 -20.30
C TYR A 268 -6.92 -12.26 -21.12
N PRO A 269 -7.95 -13.12 -21.03
CA PRO A 269 -9.25 -12.81 -21.58
C PRO A 269 -10.00 -11.80 -20.69
N ASP A 270 -11.03 -11.19 -21.26
CA ASP A 270 -11.97 -10.32 -20.56
C ASP A 270 -13.38 -10.93 -20.56
N CYS A 271 -14.22 -10.58 -19.59
CA CYS A 271 -15.63 -10.96 -19.58
C CYS A 271 -16.49 -9.83 -20.13
N VAL A 272 -17.19 -10.09 -21.24
CA VAL A 272 -18.02 -9.07 -21.92
C VAL A 272 -19.47 -9.49 -21.99
N VAL A 273 -20.38 -8.50 -21.89
CA VAL A 273 -21.81 -8.73 -22.09
C VAL A 273 -22.03 -9.09 -23.56
N PRO A 274 -22.71 -10.20 -23.89
CA PRO A 274 -23.02 -10.53 -25.27
C PRO A 274 -23.90 -9.42 -25.87
N THR A 275 -23.41 -8.78 -26.93
CA THR A 275 -24.23 -7.88 -27.75
C THR A 275 -25.31 -8.71 -28.44
N THR A 276 -26.58 -8.35 -28.19
CA THR A 276 -27.71 -8.89 -28.95
C THR A 276 -27.52 -8.53 -30.42
N GLY A 277 -27.24 -9.54 -31.24
CA GLY A 277 -27.24 -9.45 -32.69
C GLY A 277 -28.64 -9.54 -33.27
#